data_AF-A0A2G2K1E6-F1
#
_entry.id   AF-A0A2G2K1E6-F1
#
_cell.length_a   1.000
_cell.length_b   1.000
_cell.length_c   1.000
_cell.angle_alpha   90.00
_cell.angle_beta   90.00
_cell.angle_gamma   90.00
#
_symmetry.space_group_name_H-M   'P 1'
#
loop_
_entity.id
_entity.type
_entity.pdbx_description
1 polymer ?
#
loop_
_entity_poly.entity_id
_entity_poly.type
_entity_poly.pdbx_seq_one_letter_code
_entity_poly.pdbx_strand_id
1 'polypeptide(L)'
;MLGSTNDFFTQDAKILKAKKRDVKTLLIIKGFNPKLIELVLVAYDYFSKNPHEFDGETIVKDLNDLPNLSIAGLVHDYEYVVYKVWKNPIKKIRADWEYGQLHEKLGKGYFIPYLRAICLIITTPIYYLIKPFS
;
A
#
# COMPACT_ATOMS: atom_id res chain seq x y z
N MET A 1 2.26 -15.33 4.05
CA MET A 1 1.19 -14.33 4.23
C MET A 1 -0.05 -15.11 4.63
N LEU A 2 -0.44 -15.03 5.90
CA LEU A 2 -1.71 -15.60 6.36
C LEU A 2 -2.79 -14.61 5.92
N GLY A 3 -3.59 -15.01 4.93
CA GLY A 3 -4.33 -14.11 4.04
C GLY A 3 -5.38 -13.22 4.70
N SER A 4 -5.33 -11.94 4.33
CA SER A 4 -6.46 -11.02 4.37
C SER A 4 -6.96 -10.86 2.94
N THR A 5 -8.22 -11.21 2.65
CA THR A 5 -8.83 -10.96 1.34
C THR A 5 -9.50 -9.59 1.35
N ASN A 6 -8.74 -8.51 1.12
CA ASN A 6 -9.36 -7.21 0.83
C ASN A 6 -10.04 -7.30 -0.54
N ASP A 7 -11.36 -7.18 -0.55
CA ASP A 7 -12.20 -7.35 -1.74
C ASP A 7 -12.47 -6.03 -2.47
N PHE A 8 -11.80 -4.94 -2.10
CA PHE A 8 -12.06 -3.61 -2.66
C PHE A 8 -12.03 -3.58 -4.18
N PHE A 9 -11.08 -4.25 -4.84
CA PHE A 9 -11.00 -4.26 -6.31
C PHE A 9 -11.90 -5.30 -6.99
N THR A 10 -12.66 -6.09 -6.24
CA THR A 10 -13.66 -7.02 -6.80
C THR A 10 -15.01 -6.34 -7.11
N GLN A 11 -15.17 -5.08 -6.71
CA GLN A 11 -16.36 -4.26 -6.97
C GLN A 11 -16.58 -3.99 -8.47
N ASP A 12 -17.81 -3.63 -8.84
CA ASP A 12 -18.16 -3.24 -10.21
C ASP A 12 -17.30 -2.10 -10.78
N ALA A 13 -17.00 -2.18 -12.08
CA ALA A 13 -16.17 -1.18 -12.78
C ALA A 13 -16.71 0.26 -12.66
N LYS A 14 -18.03 0.45 -12.58
CA LYS A 14 -18.63 1.77 -12.35
C LYS A 14 -18.29 2.32 -10.96
N ILE A 15 -18.31 1.46 -9.94
CA ILE A 15 -17.96 1.82 -8.56
C ILE A 15 -16.47 2.14 -8.49
N LEU A 16 -15.61 1.29 -9.05
CA LEU A 16 -14.16 1.53 -9.10
C LEU A 16 -13.81 2.84 -9.81
N LYS A 17 -14.48 3.17 -10.91
CA LYS A 17 -14.29 4.44 -11.61
C LYS A 17 -14.66 5.65 -10.75
N ALA A 18 -15.74 5.55 -9.97
CA ALA A 18 -16.11 6.60 -9.01
C ALA A 18 -15.07 6.71 -7.89
N LYS A 19 -14.70 5.59 -7.27
CA LYS A 19 -13.69 5.54 -6.20
C LYS A 19 -12.32 6.05 -6.66
N LYS A 20 -11.90 5.79 -7.90
CA LYS A 20 -10.68 6.36 -8.48
C LYS A 20 -10.72 7.89 -8.52
N ARG A 21 -11.89 8.47 -8.84
CA ARG A 21 -12.07 9.93 -8.81
C ARG A 21 -12.00 10.46 -7.37
N ASP A 22 -12.57 9.74 -6.41
CA ASP A 22 -12.49 10.09 -4.99
C ASP A 22 -11.03 10.09 -4.50
N VAL A 23 -10.25 9.05 -4.84
CA VAL A 23 -8.80 8.96 -4.53
C VAL A 23 -8.06 10.17 -5.11
N LYS A 24 -8.26 10.45 -6.41
CA LYS A 24 -7.61 11.59 -7.06
C LYS A 24 -7.96 12.92 -6.37
N THR A 25 -9.23 13.12 -6.09
CA THR A 25 -9.74 14.34 -5.44
C THR A 25 -9.15 14.50 -4.05
N LEU A 26 -9.15 13.43 -3.24
CA LEU A 26 -8.57 13.42 -1.91
C LEU A 26 -7.09 13.82 -1.93
N LEU A 27 -6.30 13.25 -2.84
CA LEU A 27 -4.87 13.56 -2.94
C LEU A 27 -4.61 15.01 -3.38
N ILE A 28 -5.43 15.54 -4.29
CA ILE A 28 -5.35 16.96 -4.70
C ILE A 28 -5.68 17.87 -3.52
N ILE A 29 -6.76 17.59 -2.77
CA ILE A 29 -7.16 18.38 -1.59
C ILE A 29 -6.06 18.36 -0.52
N LYS A 30 -5.40 17.22 -0.32
CA LYS A 30 -4.27 17.08 0.61
C LYS A 30 -2.97 17.71 0.09
N GLY A 31 -2.96 18.31 -1.10
CA GLY A 31 -1.79 19.01 -1.64
C GLY A 31 -0.64 18.09 -2.04
N PHE A 32 -0.91 16.81 -2.34
CA PHE A 32 0.13 15.91 -2.82
C PHE A 32 0.65 16.34 -4.19
N ASN A 33 1.94 16.10 -4.43
CA ASN A 33 2.56 16.45 -5.70
C ASN A 33 2.01 15.59 -6.86
N PRO A 34 2.01 16.11 -8.10
CA PRO A 34 1.43 15.41 -9.25
C PRO A 34 2.04 14.03 -9.54
N LYS A 35 3.35 13.84 -9.30
CA LYS A 35 4.04 12.57 -9.56
C LYS A 35 3.55 11.46 -8.63
N LEU A 36 3.32 11.77 -7.35
CA LEU A 36 2.75 10.81 -6.42
C LEU A 36 1.31 10.50 -6.77
N ILE A 37 0.51 11.50 -7.14
CA ILE A 37 -0.87 11.28 -7.58
C ILE A 37 -0.89 10.32 -8.78
N GLU A 38 -0.03 10.55 -9.76
CA GLU A 38 0.12 9.66 -10.91
C GLU A 38 0.49 8.23 -10.49
N LEU A 39 1.47 8.07 -9.60
CA LEU A 39 1.85 6.75 -9.06
C LEU A 39 0.68 6.04 -8.39
N VAL A 40 -0.09 6.74 -7.55
CA VAL A 40 -1.27 6.15 -6.89
C VAL A 40 -2.31 5.71 -7.92
N LEU A 41 -2.57 6.52 -8.96
CA LEU A 41 -3.55 6.20 -9.98
C LEU A 41 -3.09 5.03 -10.87
N VAL A 42 -1.80 4.91 -11.14
CA VAL A 42 -1.21 3.75 -11.84
C VAL A 42 -1.38 2.48 -11.00
N ALA A 43 -1.07 2.54 -9.71
CA ALA A 43 -1.29 1.42 -8.78
C ALA A 43 -2.78 1.03 -8.72
N TYR A 44 -3.67 2.01 -8.66
CA TYR A 44 -5.11 1.79 -8.67
C TYR A 44 -5.58 1.07 -9.94
N ASP A 45 -5.11 1.52 -11.11
CA ASP A 45 -5.45 0.90 -12.40
C ASP A 45 -4.90 -0.52 -12.53
N TYR A 46 -3.72 -0.78 -11.95
CA TYR A 46 -3.15 -2.12 -11.90
C TYR A 46 -4.04 -3.08 -11.14
N PHE A 47 -4.42 -2.76 -9.91
CA PHE A 47 -5.25 -3.66 -9.09
C PHE A 47 -6.71 -3.72 -9.55
N SER A 48 -7.22 -2.69 -10.21
CA SER A 48 -8.53 -2.76 -10.88
C SER A 48 -8.56 -3.81 -12.00
N LYS A 49 -7.41 -4.16 -12.58
CA LYS A 49 -7.26 -5.22 -13.60
C LYS A 49 -6.80 -6.55 -13.00
N ASN A 50 -6.09 -6.51 -11.88
CA ASN A 50 -5.53 -7.67 -11.19
C ASN A 50 -6.03 -7.71 -9.72
N PRO A 51 -7.34 -7.85 -9.47
CA PRO A 51 -7.92 -7.66 -8.15
C PRO A 51 -7.40 -8.65 -7.10
N HIS A 52 -7.03 -9.86 -7.52
CA HIS A 52 -6.52 -10.91 -6.63
C HIS A 52 -5.07 -10.70 -6.16
N GLU A 53 -4.37 -9.72 -6.73
CA GLU A 53 -3.01 -9.38 -6.32
C GLU A 53 -2.98 -8.27 -5.27
N PHE A 54 -4.13 -7.66 -4.98
CA PHE A 54 -4.27 -6.67 -3.92
C PHE A 54 -4.45 -7.38 -2.58
N ASP A 55 -3.47 -7.23 -1.68
CA ASP A 55 -3.56 -7.75 -0.32
C ASP A 55 -4.39 -6.78 0.53
N GLY A 56 -4.16 -5.48 0.32
CA GLY A 56 -4.88 -4.40 0.99
C GLY A 56 -4.73 -4.47 2.50
N GLU A 57 -3.67 -5.11 2.99
CA GLU A 57 -3.54 -5.51 4.38
C GLU A 57 -3.19 -4.28 5.22
N THR A 58 -4.17 -3.78 5.96
CA THR A 58 -3.94 -2.94 7.14
C THR A 58 -4.41 -3.71 8.36
N ILE A 59 -3.46 -4.11 9.23
CA ILE A 59 -3.77 -4.69 10.55
C ILE A 59 -4.72 -3.78 11.34
N VAL A 60 -4.67 -2.47 11.05
CA VAL A 60 -5.53 -1.45 11.65
C VAL A 60 -6.42 -0.86 10.57
N LYS A 61 -7.70 -1.26 10.55
CA LYS A 61 -8.71 -0.74 9.60
C LYS A 61 -8.87 0.79 9.66
N ASP A 62 -8.42 1.43 10.74
CA ASP A 62 -8.47 2.88 10.96
C ASP A 62 -7.47 3.67 10.09
N LEU A 63 -6.52 2.96 9.44
CA LEU A 63 -5.58 3.56 8.50
C LEU A 63 -6.12 3.72 7.07
N ASN A 64 -7.38 3.34 6.83
CA ASN A 64 -8.02 3.50 5.53
C ASN A 64 -8.34 4.97 5.21
N ASP A 65 -8.09 5.39 3.98
CA ASP A 65 -8.37 6.74 3.48
C ASP A 65 -9.75 6.83 2.85
N LEU A 66 -10.19 5.72 2.26
CA LEU A 66 -11.55 5.48 1.80
C LEU A 66 -12.03 4.15 2.40
N PRO A 67 -13.34 3.88 2.48
CA PRO A 67 -13.83 2.60 3.00
C PRO A 67 -13.14 1.41 2.34
N ASN A 68 -12.46 0.60 3.15
CA ASN A 68 -11.66 -0.58 2.76
C ASN A 68 -10.49 -0.31 1.80
N LEU A 69 -10.02 0.93 1.68
CA LEU A 69 -8.85 1.28 0.87
C LEU A 69 -7.90 2.20 1.64
N SER A 70 -6.69 1.69 1.89
CA SER A 70 -5.54 2.50 2.29
C SER A 70 -4.74 2.88 1.04
N ILE A 71 -4.55 4.19 0.80
CA ILE A 71 -3.75 4.68 -0.31
C ILE A 71 -2.28 4.31 -0.12
N ALA A 72 -1.78 4.39 1.12
CA ALA A 72 -0.43 3.96 1.43
C ALA A 72 -0.25 2.45 1.22
N GLY A 73 -1.21 1.63 1.65
CA GLY A 73 -1.23 0.19 1.37
C GLY A 73 -1.26 -0.11 -0.13
N LEU A 74 -2.08 0.61 -0.89
CA LEU A 74 -2.16 0.49 -2.34
C LEU A 74 -0.82 0.69 -3.04
N VAL A 75 -0.09 1.75 -2.69
CA VAL A 75 1.23 2.02 -3.28
C VAL A 75 2.23 0.95 -2.87
N HIS A 76 2.24 0.57 -1.60
CA HIS A 76 3.16 -0.45 -1.06
C HIS A 76 2.96 -1.81 -1.73
N ASP A 77 1.72 -2.31 -1.81
CA ASP A 77 1.39 -3.57 -2.50
C ASP A 77 1.83 -3.52 -3.97
N TYR A 78 1.59 -2.39 -4.65
CA TYR A 78 1.99 -2.21 -6.05
C TYR A 78 3.51 -2.34 -6.21
N GLU A 79 4.29 -1.72 -5.33
CA GLU A 79 5.75 -1.83 -5.36
C GLU A 79 6.24 -3.25 -5.09
N TYR A 80 5.59 -3.95 -4.16
CA TYR A 80 5.92 -5.33 -3.82
C TYR A 80 5.66 -6.30 -4.97
N VAL A 81 4.54 -6.14 -5.65
CA VAL A 81 4.11 -7.02 -6.74
C VAL A 81 4.87 -6.69 -8.03
N VAL A 82 4.84 -5.42 -8.45
CA VAL A 82 5.34 -5.00 -9.78
C VAL A 82 6.85 -4.82 -9.78
N TYR A 83 7.42 -4.14 -8.80
CA TYR A 83 8.87 -3.91 -8.74
C TYR A 83 9.63 -5.01 -7.99
N LYS A 84 8.90 -5.99 -7.42
CA LYS A 84 9.47 -7.15 -6.71
C LYS A 84 10.47 -6.71 -5.65
N VAL A 85 10.15 -5.65 -4.89
CA VAL A 85 11.08 -5.06 -3.89
C VAL A 85 11.53 -6.06 -2.83
N TRP A 86 10.73 -7.11 -2.59
CA TRP A 86 11.09 -8.25 -1.73
C TRP A 86 12.33 -9.04 -2.18
N LYS A 87 12.84 -8.84 -3.40
CA LYS A 87 14.08 -9.47 -3.88
C LYS A 87 15.34 -8.75 -3.42
N ASN A 88 15.22 -7.48 -3.01
CA ASN A 88 16.35 -6.68 -2.61
C ASN A 88 16.06 -6.04 -1.24
N PRO A 89 16.83 -6.38 -0.19
CA PRO A 89 16.53 -5.94 1.18
C PRO A 89 16.55 -4.41 1.31
N ILE A 90 17.43 -3.73 0.57
CA ILE A 90 17.51 -2.26 0.58
C ILE A 90 16.23 -1.66 -0.01
N LYS A 91 15.75 -2.19 -1.14
CA LYS A 91 14.50 -1.72 -1.76
C LYS A 91 13.29 -2.01 -0.87
N LYS A 92 13.26 -3.18 -0.22
CA LYS A 92 12.21 -3.54 0.74
C LYS A 92 12.16 -2.59 1.92
N ILE A 93 13.29 -2.33 2.58
CA ILE A 93 13.38 -1.40 3.71
C ILE A 93 12.91 0.00 3.30
N ARG A 94 13.33 0.44 2.11
CA ARG A 94 12.89 1.73 1.56
C ARG A 94 11.38 1.79 1.35
N ALA A 95 10.78 0.77 0.72
CA ALA A 95 9.34 0.70 0.50
C ALA A 95 8.56 0.68 1.83
N ASP A 96 9.05 -0.08 2.83
CA ASP A 96 8.42 -0.14 4.16
C ASP A 96 8.51 1.21 4.90
N TRP A 97 9.59 1.96 4.72
CA TRP A 97 9.76 3.30 5.28
C TRP A 97 8.89 4.35 4.56
N GLU A 98 8.88 4.34 3.23
CA GLU A 98 8.04 5.23 2.40
C GLU A 98 6.54 4.98 2.67
N TYR A 99 6.15 3.74 2.95
CA TYR A 99 4.80 3.39 3.42
C TYR A 99 4.43 4.10 4.73
N GLY A 100 5.33 4.10 5.73
CA GLY A 100 5.13 4.83 6.99
C GLY A 100 5.00 6.34 6.77
N GLN A 101 5.89 6.92 5.96
CA GLN A 101 5.85 8.35 5.60
C GLN A 101 4.57 8.75 4.87
N LEU A 102 4.06 7.89 3.99
CA LEU A 102 2.85 8.18 3.24
C LEU A 102 1.62 8.18 4.15
N HIS A 103 1.53 7.25 5.10
CA HIS A 103 0.51 7.27 6.16
C HIS A 103 0.54 8.54 7.01
N GLU A 104 1.73 8.97 7.41
CA GLU A 104 1.91 10.21 8.16
C GLU A 104 1.39 11.42 7.35
N LYS A 105 1.79 11.54 6.08
CA LYS A 105 1.33 12.60 5.17
C LYS A 105 -0.17 12.56 4.91
N LEU A 106 -0.78 11.37 4.96
CA LEU A 106 -2.23 11.20 4.89
C LEU A 106 -2.94 11.61 6.19
N GLY A 107 -2.20 11.93 7.26
CA GLY A 107 -2.70 12.44 8.53
C GLY A 107 -3.03 11.35 9.55
N LYS A 108 -2.48 10.14 9.40
CA LYS A 108 -2.76 8.97 10.25
C LYS A 108 -1.93 8.92 11.55
N GLY A 109 -1.26 10.03 11.89
CA GLY A 109 -0.35 10.12 13.03
C GLY A 109 0.96 9.36 12.81
N TYR A 110 1.81 9.35 13.83
CA TYR A 110 3.19 8.84 13.73
C TYR A 110 3.33 7.43 14.32
N PHE A 111 2.69 7.16 15.46
CA PHE A 111 3.02 5.98 16.24
C PHE A 111 2.71 4.65 15.52
N ILE A 112 1.47 4.45 15.09
CA ILE A 112 1.04 3.19 14.47
C ILE A 112 1.70 2.94 13.10
N PRO A 113 1.76 3.90 12.17
CA PRO A 113 2.39 3.68 10.86
C PRO A 113 3.88 3.37 10.94
N TYR A 114 4.64 4.12 11.75
CA TYR A 114 6.08 3.90 11.89
C TYR A 114 6.40 2.65 12.69
N LEU A 115 5.62 2.30 13.71
CA LEU A 115 5.78 1.03 14.42
C LEU A 115 5.67 -0.14 13.44
N ARG A 116 4.70 -0.11 12.51
CA ARG A 116 4.57 -1.14 11.47
C ARG A 116 5.77 -1.15 10.53
N ALA A 117 6.21 0.00 10.03
CA ALA A 117 7.38 0.10 9.17
C ALA A 117 8.62 -0.50 9.86
N ILE A 118 8.84 -0.17 11.13
CA ILE A 118 9.95 -0.69 11.94
C ILE A 118 9.84 -2.20 12.14
N CYS A 119 8.66 -2.73 12.49
CA CYS A 119 8.46 -4.18 12.61
C CYS A 119 8.75 -4.92 11.30
N LEU A 120 8.33 -4.36 10.15
CA LEU A 120 8.61 -4.93 8.84
C LEU A 120 10.12 -4.90 8.51
N ILE A 121 10.81 -3.83 8.89
CA ILE A 121 12.26 -3.70 8.72
C ILE A 121 13.00 -4.70 9.61
N ILE A 122 12.63 -4.83 10.89
CA ILE A 122 13.25 -5.77 11.84
C ILE A 122 13.03 -7.23 11.42
N THR A 123 11.87 -7.54 10.85
CA THR A 123 11.57 -8.89 10.35
C THR A 123 12.20 -9.18 8.98
N THR A 124 12.72 -8.16 8.28
CA THR A 124 13.35 -8.33 6.96
C THR A 124 14.57 -9.25 7.02
N PRO A 125 15.57 -9.07 7.90
CA PRO A 125 16.68 -10.01 8.06
C PRO A 125 16.23 -11.45 8.33
N ILE A 126 15.23 -11.63 9.21
CA ILE A 126 14.69 -12.95 9.57
C ILE A 126 14.10 -13.63 8.33
N TYR A 127 13.33 -12.90 7.52
CA TYR A 127 12.79 -13.41 6.26
C TYR A 127 13.88 -13.93 5.31
N TYR A 128 14.98 -13.17 5.13
CA TYR A 128 16.06 -13.58 4.24
C TYR A 128 16.91 -14.73 4.79
N LEU A 129 17.00 -14.89 6.12
CA LEU A 129 17.67 -16.02 6.76
C LEU A 129 16.89 -17.33 6.60
N ILE A 130 15.56 -17.26 6.62
CA ILE A 130 14.68 -18.45 6.53
C ILE A 130 14.39 -18.85 5.08
N LYS A 131 14.31 -17.88 4.15
CA LYS A 131 14.00 -18.10 2.73
C LYS A 131 14.84 -19.16 2.00
N PRO A 132 16.17 -19.31 2.21
CA PRO A 132 16.92 -20.40 1.55
C PRO A 132 16.51 -21.80 2.02
N PHE A 133 15.73 -21.92 3.08
CA PHE A 133 15.23 -23.18 3.64
C PHE A 133 13.73 -23.42 3.40
N SER A 134 13.06 -22.55 2.62
CA SER A 134 11.62 -22.57 2.32
C SER A 134 11.37 -22.74 0.82
#